data_AF-A0A6A8GLJ2-F1
#
_entry.id   AF-A0A6A8GLJ2-F1
#
_cell.length_a   1.000
_cell.length_b   1.000
_cell.length_c   1.000
_cell.angle_alpha   90.00
_cell.angle_beta   90.00
_cell.angle_gamma   90.00
#
_symmetry.space_group_name_H-M   'P 1'
#
loop_
_entity.id
_entity.type
_entity.pdbx_description
1 polymer ?
#
loop_
_entity_poly.entity_id
_entity_poly.type
_entity_poly.pdbx_seq_one_letter_code
_entity_poly.pdbx_strand_id
1 'polypeptide(L)'
;MSGNRIESLVDEVQAAFDQRPDEIESGLDTNEADVLQLRKSCRLLAGAASLLDEGFYTIVIETSFVAIERVVEFKLLERGVEPRDLPGTHPGVYTEAARRGILSEYVADNLQDLWRNHRAKTYYQDGLAARVRAEKLFELATETHEYVVNQSVKRHECLCE
;
A
#
# COMPACT_ATOMS: atom_id res chain seq x y z
N MET A 1 7.04 23.56 -30.51
CA MET A 1 5.61 23.30 -30.31
C MET A 1 5.28 23.76 -28.91
N SER A 2 4.29 24.64 -28.75
CA SER A 2 3.84 25.11 -27.43
C SER A 2 2.94 24.02 -26.87
N GLY A 3 3.50 23.05 -26.15
CA GLY A 3 2.70 22.11 -25.40
C GLY A 3 1.83 22.85 -24.39
N ASN A 4 0.62 22.37 -24.12
CA ASN A 4 -0.18 22.95 -23.05
C ASN A 4 0.56 22.73 -21.70
N ARG A 5 0.21 23.50 -20.66
CA ARG A 5 0.87 23.40 -19.34
C ARG A 5 0.92 21.96 -18.78
N ILE A 6 -0.04 21.11 -19.13
CA ILE A 6 -0.07 19.70 -18.69
C ILE A 6 1.09 18.92 -19.33
N GLU A 7 1.33 19.09 -20.63
CA GLU A 7 2.45 18.42 -21.32
C GLU A 7 3.79 18.81 -20.69
N SER A 8 4.02 20.10 -20.45
CA SER A 8 5.25 20.55 -19.78
C SER A 8 5.38 20.00 -18.36
N LEU A 9 4.29 19.96 -17.59
CA LEU A 9 4.30 19.36 -16.25
C LEU A 9 4.56 17.85 -16.29
N VAL A 10 4.08 17.13 -17.30
CA VAL A 10 4.39 15.71 -17.48
C VAL A 10 5.89 15.53 -17.70
N ASP A 11 6.50 16.32 -18.58
CA ASP A 11 7.95 16.25 -18.84
C ASP A 11 8.77 16.59 -17.57
N GLU A 12 8.37 17.65 -16.84
CA GLU A 12 9.00 18.05 -15.58
C GLU A 12 8.89 16.98 -14.50
N VAL A 13 7.71 16.36 -14.35
CA VAL A 13 7.49 15.27 -13.41
C VAL A 13 8.33 14.06 -13.78
N GLN A 14 8.36 13.63 -15.05
CA GLN A 14 9.21 12.51 -15.49
C GLN A 14 10.69 12.77 -15.16
N ALA A 15 11.19 13.96 -15.46
CA ALA A 15 12.55 14.34 -15.15
C ALA A 15 12.85 14.32 -13.64
N ALA A 16 11.88 14.67 -12.79
CA ALA A 16 12.03 14.60 -11.34
C ALA A 16 12.09 13.15 -10.81
N PHE A 17 11.33 12.21 -11.40
CA PHE A 17 11.35 10.79 -11.03
C PHE A 17 12.64 10.06 -11.46
N ASP A 18 13.31 10.54 -12.51
CA ASP A 18 14.59 9.98 -13.00
C ASP A 18 15.82 10.48 -12.20
N GLN A 19 15.65 11.53 -11.38
CA GLN A 19 16.71 12.11 -10.57
C GLN A 19 16.75 11.46 -9.18
N ARG A 20 17.94 11.45 -8.56
CA ARG A 20 18.06 11.05 -7.16
C ARG A 20 17.33 12.08 -6.28
N PRO A 21 16.42 11.67 -5.39
CA PRO A 21 15.71 12.59 -4.52
C PRO A 21 16.63 13.17 -3.43
N ASP A 22 16.41 14.43 -3.06
CA ASP A 22 17.12 15.10 -1.97
C ASP A 22 16.37 14.96 -0.63
N GLU A 23 15.09 15.36 -0.59
CA GLU A 23 14.24 15.29 0.60
C GLU A 23 13.38 14.02 0.58
N ILE A 24 13.91 12.93 1.13
CA ILE A 24 13.24 11.64 1.21
C ILE A 24 12.25 11.64 2.38
N GLU A 25 11.06 11.10 2.17
CA GLU A 25 10.07 10.93 3.24
C GLU A 25 10.67 10.21 4.45
N SER A 26 10.40 10.75 5.64
CA SER A 26 10.96 10.26 6.91
C SER A 26 10.78 8.74 7.06
N GLY A 27 11.90 8.07 7.35
CA GLY A 27 11.96 6.62 7.52
C GLY A 27 12.14 5.82 6.23
N LEU A 28 11.99 6.39 5.03
CA LEU A 28 12.09 5.62 3.79
C LEU A 28 13.51 5.48 3.21
N ASP A 29 14.50 6.19 3.76
CA ASP A 29 15.90 6.06 3.34
C ASP A 29 16.50 4.74 3.85
N THR A 30 16.55 3.74 2.97
CA THR A 30 17.14 2.41 3.21
C THR A 30 17.55 1.78 1.89
N ASN A 31 18.60 0.95 1.93
CA ASN A 31 19.06 0.16 0.79
C ASN A 31 18.43 -1.25 0.72
N GLU A 32 17.58 -1.59 1.69
CA GLU A 32 16.92 -2.89 1.79
C GLU A 32 15.50 -2.81 1.22
N ALA A 33 15.25 -3.50 0.11
CA ALA A 33 13.98 -3.41 -0.61
C ALA A 33 12.78 -3.89 0.22
N ASP A 34 12.97 -4.92 1.04
CA ASP A 34 11.93 -5.43 1.94
C ASP A 34 11.62 -4.41 3.03
N VAL A 35 12.63 -3.88 3.72
CA VAL A 35 12.48 -2.82 4.73
C VAL A 35 11.79 -1.59 4.14
N LEU A 36 12.12 -1.21 2.91
CA LEU A 36 11.44 -0.11 2.22
C LEU A 36 9.93 -0.35 2.11
N GLN A 37 9.49 -1.55 1.73
CA GLN A 37 8.04 -1.85 1.65
C GLN A 37 7.39 -1.87 3.04
N LEU A 38 8.07 -2.41 4.05
CA LEU A 38 7.57 -2.37 5.43
C LEU A 38 7.32 -0.93 5.88
N ARG A 39 8.33 -0.08 5.76
CA ARG A 39 8.24 1.31 6.21
C ARG A 39 7.24 2.12 5.38
N LYS A 40 7.10 1.85 4.07
CA LYS A 40 6.00 2.41 3.26
C LYS A 40 4.63 2.03 3.82
N SER A 41 4.44 0.77 4.23
CA SER A 41 3.18 0.36 4.87
C SER A 41 2.91 1.17 6.15
N CYS A 42 3.93 1.36 7.01
CA CYS A 42 3.81 2.21 8.20
C CYS A 42 3.42 3.65 7.86
N ARG A 43 4.08 4.26 6.86
CA ARG A 43 3.80 5.64 6.43
C ARG A 43 2.39 5.80 5.87
N LEU A 44 1.92 4.82 5.10
CA LEU A 44 0.55 4.79 4.59
C LEU A 44 -0.47 4.68 5.73
N LEU A 45 -0.25 3.80 6.72
CA LEU A 45 -1.13 3.70 7.89
C LEU A 45 -1.16 5.00 8.71
N ALA A 46 -0.01 5.62 8.95
CA ALA A 46 0.05 6.91 9.65
C ALA A 46 -0.71 8.01 8.91
N GLY A 47 -0.56 8.09 7.58
CA GLY A 47 -1.33 9.01 6.74
C GLY A 47 -2.83 8.74 6.75
N ALA A 48 -3.23 7.46 6.63
CA ALA A 48 -4.62 7.04 6.70
C ALA A 48 -5.27 7.39 8.04
N ALA A 49 -4.56 7.18 9.16
CA ALA A 49 -5.02 7.55 10.49
C ALA A 49 -5.29 9.05 10.60
N SER A 50 -4.37 9.88 10.11
CA SER A 50 -4.49 11.34 10.17
C SER A 50 -5.69 11.85 9.35
N LEU A 51 -5.88 11.27 8.18
CA LEU A 51 -6.94 11.67 7.23
C LEU A 51 -8.32 11.10 7.55
N LEU A 52 -8.41 10.10 8.43
CA LEU A 52 -9.66 9.49 8.83
C LEU A 52 -10.54 10.46 9.62
N ASP A 53 -9.95 11.12 10.63
CA ASP A 53 -10.66 12.10 11.46
C ASP A 53 -11.01 13.38 10.68
N GLU A 54 -10.23 13.71 9.65
CA GLU A 54 -10.48 14.83 8.74
C GLU A 54 -11.57 14.52 7.68
N GLY A 55 -12.06 13.29 7.62
CA GLY A 55 -13.18 12.91 6.74
C GLY A 55 -12.79 12.60 5.29
N PHE A 56 -11.49 12.42 4.99
CA PHE A 56 -11.01 12.07 3.65
C PHE A 56 -11.15 10.56 3.37
N TYR A 57 -12.36 10.02 3.53
CA TYR A 57 -12.63 8.58 3.52
C TYR A 57 -12.19 7.86 2.25
N THR A 58 -12.27 8.50 1.08
CA THR A 58 -11.76 7.90 -0.17
C THR A 58 -10.26 7.64 -0.06
N ILE A 59 -9.49 8.64 0.40
CA ILE A 59 -8.03 8.49 0.53
C ILE A 59 -7.70 7.44 1.57
N VAL A 60 -8.39 7.43 2.71
CA VAL A 60 -8.19 6.39 3.75
C VAL A 60 -8.40 4.99 3.17
N ILE A 61 -9.45 4.80 2.37
CA ILE A 61 -9.74 3.50 1.73
C ILE A 61 -8.61 3.10 0.78
N GLU A 62 -8.20 4.00 -0.10
CA GLU A 62 -7.11 3.75 -1.06
C GLU A 62 -5.79 3.42 -0.37
N THR A 63 -5.39 4.28 0.56
CA THR A 63 -4.15 4.15 1.32
C THR A 63 -4.14 2.88 2.16
N SER A 64 -5.28 2.46 2.72
CA SER A 64 -5.39 1.21 3.50
C SER A 64 -5.15 -0.03 2.65
N PHE A 65 -5.71 -0.10 1.43
CA PHE A 65 -5.39 -1.20 0.51
C PHE A 65 -3.91 -1.22 0.14
N VAL A 66 -3.34 -0.07 -0.22
CA VAL A 66 -1.92 0.00 -0.58
C VAL A 66 -1.04 -0.38 0.61
N ALA A 67 -1.41 0.00 1.85
CA ALA A 67 -0.69 -0.41 3.06
C ALA A 67 -0.65 -1.93 3.24
N ILE A 68 -1.78 -2.62 3.02
CA ILE A 68 -1.86 -4.10 3.04
C ILE A 68 -0.92 -4.69 1.98
N GLU A 69 -0.91 -4.14 0.76
CA GLU A 69 -0.02 -4.64 -0.29
C GLU A 69 1.44 -4.43 0.07
N ARG A 70 1.80 -3.26 0.60
CA ARG A 70 3.17 -2.95 0.99
C ARG A 70 3.69 -3.93 2.05
N VAL A 71 2.90 -4.26 3.08
CA VAL A 71 3.35 -5.20 4.12
C VAL A 71 3.41 -6.64 3.59
N VAL A 72 2.54 -7.02 2.66
CA VAL A 72 2.60 -8.32 1.99
C VAL A 72 3.83 -8.41 1.08
N GLU A 73 4.11 -7.38 0.28
CA GLU A 73 5.32 -7.30 -0.55
C GLU A 73 6.59 -7.34 0.29
N PHE A 74 6.62 -6.65 1.44
CA PHE A 74 7.69 -6.79 2.43
C PHE A 74 7.95 -8.25 2.77
N LYS A 75 6.90 -9.02 3.12
CA LYS A 75 7.05 -10.42 3.49
C LYS A 75 7.44 -11.32 2.32
N LEU A 76 7.00 -11.00 1.11
CA LEU A 76 7.42 -11.68 -0.11
C LEU A 76 8.92 -11.49 -0.36
N LEU A 77 9.40 -10.24 -0.28
CA LEU A 77 10.82 -9.90 -0.44
C LEU A 77 11.68 -10.51 0.67
N GLU A 78 11.23 -10.46 1.93
CA GLU A 78 11.92 -11.11 3.06
C GLU A 78 12.08 -12.63 2.82
N ARG A 79 11.12 -13.26 2.15
CA ARG A 79 11.16 -14.68 1.75
C ARG A 79 11.89 -14.94 0.43
N GLY A 80 12.66 -13.97 -0.07
CA GLY A 80 13.55 -14.12 -1.22
C GLY A 80 12.88 -13.97 -2.59
N VAL A 81 11.71 -13.31 -2.68
CA VAL A 81 11.23 -12.80 -3.98
C VAL A 81 12.15 -11.65 -4.39
N GLU A 82 12.64 -11.67 -5.63
CA GLU A 82 13.40 -10.54 -6.17
C GLU A 82 12.46 -9.35 -6.44
N PRO A 83 12.88 -8.09 -6.22
CA PRO A 83 12.03 -6.92 -6.45
C PRO A 83 11.37 -6.84 -7.83
N ARG A 84 12.08 -7.29 -8.88
CA ARG A 84 11.56 -7.33 -10.26
C ARG A 84 10.47 -8.39 -10.49
N ASP A 85 10.41 -9.38 -9.61
CA ASP A 85 9.48 -10.52 -9.70
C ASP A 85 8.25 -10.31 -8.80
N LEU A 86 8.17 -9.18 -8.08
CA LEU A 86 6.95 -8.80 -7.37
C LEU A 86 5.79 -8.64 -8.37
N PRO A 87 4.58 -9.09 -8.02
CA PRO A 87 3.43 -8.92 -8.89
C PRO A 87 3.14 -7.44 -9.16
N GLY A 88 3.15 -7.03 -10.44
CA GLY A 88 2.83 -5.65 -10.85
C GLY A 88 1.35 -5.27 -10.76
N THR A 89 0.50 -6.10 -10.15
CA THR A 89 -0.94 -5.84 -10.01
C THR A 89 -1.40 -6.14 -8.59
N HIS A 90 -2.30 -5.30 -8.07
CA HIS A 90 -2.88 -5.45 -6.73
C HIS A 90 -3.40 -6.88 -6.46
N PRO A 91 -4.20 -7.52 -7.35
CA PRO A 91 -4.67 -8.88 -7.08
C PRO A 91 -3.56 -9.94 -7.13
N GLY A 92 -2.51 -9.69 -7.92
CA GLY A 92 -1.37 -10.58 -8.04
C GLY A 92 -0.58 -10.69 -6.73
N VAL A 93 -0.46 -9.59 -5.98
CA VAL A 93 0.22 -9.57 -4.67
C VAL A 93 -0.45 -10.55 -3.70
N TYR A 94 -1.78 -10.53 -3.60
CA TYR A 94 -2.54 -11.43 -2.73
C TYR A 94 -2.46 -12.89 -3.19
N THR A 95 -2.51 -13.14 -4.50
CA THR A 95 -2.37 -14.48 -5.08
C THR A 95 -1.03 -15.10 -4.70
N GLU A 96 0.07 -14.36 -4.85
CA GLU A 96 1.41 -14.86 -4.52
C GLU A 96 1.58 -15.03 -3.00
N ALA A 97 0.98 -14.16 -2.20
CA ALA A 97 0.98 -14.28 -0.74
C ALA A 97 0.31 -15.57 -0.25
N ALA A 98 -0.84 -15.94 -0.82
CA ALA A 98 -1.51 -17.20 -0.53
C ALA A 98 -0.65 -18.41 -0.95
N ARG A 99 -0.11 -18.38 -2.18
CA ARG A 99 0.76 -19.44 -2.71
C ARG A 99 1.96 -19.74 -1.80
N ARG A 100 2.51 -18.71 -1.15
CA ARG A 100 3.64 -18.84 -0.23
C ARG A 100 3.25 -19.05 1.24
N GLY A 101 1.95 -19.16 1.55
CA GLY A 101 1.47 -19.31 2.92
C GLY A 101 1.81 -18.11 3.81
N ILE A 102 1.76 -16.89 3.25
CA ILE A 102 1.81 -15.65 4.03
C ILE A 102 0.41 -15.30 4.53
N LEU A 103 -0.58 -15.44 3.64
CA LEU A 103 -2.00 -15.31 3.93
C LEU A 103 -2.70 -16.64 3.66
N SER A 104 -3.86 -16.85 4.28
CA SER A 104 -4.74 -17.95 3.87
C SER A 104 -5.38 -17.65 2.52
N GLU A 105 -5.76 -18.70 1.78
CA GLU A 105 -6.50 -18.55 0.51
C GLU A 105 -7.78 -17.73 0.71
N TYR A 106 -8.52 -17.98 1.80
CA TYR A 106 -9.71 -17.21 2.15
C TYR A 106 -9.43 -15.70 2.26
N VAL A 107 -8.37 -15.30 2.97
CA VAL A 107 -8.03 -13.88 3.13
C VAL A 107 -7.61 -13.28 1.79
N ALA A 108 -6.77 -13.97 1.03
CA ALA A 108 -6.29 -13.49 -0.26
C ALA A 108 -7.43 -13.32 -1.28
N ASP A 109 -8.36 -14.27 -1.37
CA ASP A 109 -9.50 -14.19 -2.28
C ASP A 109 -10.45 -13.04 -1.92
N ASN A 110 -10.73 -12.85 -0.63
CA ASN A 110 -11.59 -11.76 -0.17
C ASN A 110 -10.92 -10.38 -0.33
N LEU A 111 -9.60 -10.25 -0.14
CA LEU A 111 -8.88 -9.00 -0.42
C LEU A 111 -8.93 -8.66 -1.92
N GLN A 112 -8.79 -9.65 -2.79
CA GLN A 112 -8.96 -9.46 -4.24
C GLN A 112 -10.37 -9.00 -4.61
N ASP A 113 -11.39 -9.62 -4.01
CA ASP A 113 -12.79 -9.23 -4.24
C ASP A 113 -13.11 -7.83 -3.70
N LEU A 114 -12.58 -7.48 -2.52
CA LEU A 114 -12.68 -6.15 -1.95
C LEU A 114 -12.05 -5.11 -2.90
N TRP A 115 -10.85 -5.38 -3.41
CA TRP A 115 -10.16 -4.48 -4.34
C TRP A 115 -10.90 -4.34 -5.68
N ARG A 116 -11.34 -5.46 -6.29
CA ARG A 116 -11.97 -5.43 -7.62
C ARG A 116 -13.38 -4.86 -7.59
N ASN A 117 -14.18 -5.32 -6.64
CA ASN A 117 -15.64 -5.18 -6.71
C ASN A 117 -16.17 -4.19 -5.67
N HIS A 118 -15.57 -4.09 -4.49
CA HIS A 118 -16.07 -3.24 -3.41
C HIS A 118 -15.47 -1.84 -3.46
N ARG A 119 -14.18 -1.71 -3.76
CA ARG A 119 -13.52 -0.43 -4.04
C ARG A 119 -14.10 0.24 -5.29
N ALA A 120 -14.37 -0.50 -6.36
CA ALA A 120 -14.98 0.09 -7.56
C ALA A 120 -16.33 0.77 -7.24
N LYS A 121 -17.11 0.22 -6.30
CA LYS A 121 -18.37 0.83 -5.85
C LYS A 121 -18.16 2.18 -5.17
N THR A 122 -16.99 2.47 -4.57
CA THR A 122 -16.69 3.79 -3.98
C THR A 122 -16.50 4.91 -4.99
N TYR A 123 -16.34 4.57 -6.27
CA TYR A 123 -16.21 5.52 -7.36
C TYR A 123 -17.51 5.82 -8.12
N TYR A 124 -18.58 5.05 -7.88
CA TYR A 124 -19.86 5.20 -8.57
C TYR A 124 -21.03 5.48 -7.60
N GLN A 125 -22.16 5.96 -8.13
CA GLN A 125 -23.27 6.54 -7.34
C GLN A 125 -23.85 5.62 -6.25
N ASP A 126 -23.72 4.29 -6.37
CA ASP A 126 -24.26 3.33 -5.41
C ASP A 126 -23.35 3.02 -4.21
N GLY A 127 -22.17 3.67 -4.11
CA GLY A 127 -21.19 3.26 -3.11
C GLY A 127 -20.25 4.31 -2.56
N LEU A 128 -20.65 5.58 -2.45
CA LEU A 128 -19.86 6.67 -1.85
C LEU A 128 -18.94 6.23 -0.68
N ALA A 129 -17.71 6.76 -0.67
CA ALA A 129 -16.82 6.63 0.47
C ALA A 129 -17.50 7.19 1.74
N ALA A 130 -17.44 6.44 2.82
CA ALA A 130 -18.12 6.76 4.07
C ALA A 130 -17.26 6.34 5.25
N ARG A 131 -17.41 7.04 6.38
CA ARG A 131 -16.64 6.82 7.61
C ARG A 131 -16.54 5.36 8.00
N VAL A 132 -17.68 4.67 8.12
CA VAL A 132 -17.72 3.25 8.54
C VAL A 132 -16.92 2.33 7.61
N ARG A 133 -16.86 2.63 6.31
CA ARG A 133 -16.11 1.83 5.34
C ARG A 133 -14.61 2.09 5.47
N ALA A 134 -14.24 3.36 5.64
CA ALA A 134 -12.86 3.77 5.87
C ALA A 134 -12.33 3.19 7.20
N GLU A 135 -13.08 3.31 8.29
CA GLU A 135 -12.74 2.72 9.60
C GLU A 135 -12.52 1.21 9.49
N LYS A 136 -13.43 0.49 8.84
CA LYS A 136 -13.33 -0.98 8.74
C LYS A 136 -12.17 -1.45 7.87
N LEU A 137 -11.89 -0.74 6.78
CA LEU A 137 -10.75 -1.09 5.93
C LEU A 137 -9.42 -0.69 6.58
N PHE A 138 -9.39 0.43 7.30
CA PHE A 138 -8.22 0.86 8.08
C PHE A 138 -7.91 -0.12 9.23
N GLU A 139 -8.95 -0.60 9.93
CA GLU A 139 -8.83 -1.65 10.95
C GLU A 139 -8.25 -2.94 10.35
N LEU A 140 -8.77 -3.40 9.20
CA LEU A 140 -8.23 -4.55 8.49
C LEU A 140 -6.77 -4.34 8.06
N ALA A 141 -6.43 -3.15 7.59
CA ALA A 141 -5.07 -2.84 7.14
C ALA A 141 -4.07 -2.84 8.29
N THR A 142 -4.45 -2.25 9.42
CA THR A 142 -3.65 -2.24 10.66
C THR A 142 -3.43 -3.67 11.15
N GLU A 143 -4.50 -4.47 11.23
CA GLU A 143 -4.38 -5.83 11.75
C GLU A 143 -3.61 -6.76 10.82
N THR A 144 -3.75 -6.59 9.50
CA THR A 144 -2.95 -7.33 8.52
C THR A 144 -1.47 -6.95 8.63
N HIS A 145 -1.19 -5.66 8.85
CA HIS A 145 0.17 -5.17 9.06
C HIS A 145 0.81 -5.81 10.30
N GLU A 146 0.15 -5.72 11.45
CA GLU A 146 0.63 -6.34 12.68
C GLU A 146 0.82 -7.86 12.54
N TYR A 147 -0.17 -8.55 11.95
CA TYR A 147 -0.10 -9.99 11.72
C TYR A 147 1.14 -10.41 10.92
N VAL A 148 1.46 -9.68 9.84
CA VAL A 148 2.60 -10.00 8.97
C VAL A 148 3.92 -9.62 9.65
N VAL A 149 4.00 -8.45 10.28
CA VAL A 149 5.20 -7.95 10.98
C VAL A 149 5.58 -8.85 12.15
N ASN A 150 4.60 -9.33 12.92
CA ASN A 150 4.84 -10.21 14.07
C ASN A 150 5.48 -11.56 13.70
N GLN A 151 5.44 -11.94 12.42
CA GLN A 151 6.09 -13.16 11.91
C GLN A 151 7.48 -12.90 11.31
N SER A 152 7.96 -11.65 11.34
CA SER A 152 9.23 -11.24 10.75
C SER A 152 10.33 -11.09 11.79
N VAL A 153 11.55 -11.43 11.41
CA VAL A 153 12.76 -11.14 12.20
C VAL A 153 13.15 -9.65 12.13
N LYS A 154 12.69 -8.95 11.09
CA LYS A 154 12.88 -7.51 10.85
C LYS A 154 11.79 -6.64 11.47
N ARG A 155 10.97 -7.16 12.39
CA ARG A 155 9.90 -6.38 13.06
C ARG A 155 10.38 -5.08 13.72
N HIS A 156 11.64 -5.01 14.12
CA HIS A 156 12.28 -3.83 14.72
C HIS A 156 12.44 -2.66 13.73
N GLU A 157 12.28 -2.92 12.43
CA GLU A 157 12.28 -1.90 11.38
C GLU A 157 10.91 -1.24 11.17
N CYS A 158 9.86 -1.76 11.83
CA CYS A 158 8.52 -1.18 11.81
C CYS A 158 8.53 0.19 12.49
N LEU A 159 7.83 1.17 11.89
CA LEU A 159 7.72 2.54 12.41
C LEU A 159 6.39 2.81 13.12
N CYS A 160 5.51 1.82 13.21
CA CYS A 160 4.25 1.92 13.96
C CYS A 160 4.52 1.85 15.47
N GLU A 161 3.70 2.55 16.26
CA GLU A 161 3.78 2.58 17.73
C GLU A 161 3.13 1.36 18.40
#